data_AF-A0AAE1Z4J6-F1
#
_entry.id   AF-A0AAE1Z4J6-F1
#
_cell.length_a   1.000
_cell.length_b   1.000
_cell.length_c   1.000
_cell.angle_alpha   90.00
_cell.angle_beta   90.00
_cell.angle_gamma   90.00
#
_symmetry.space_group_name_H-M   'P 1'
#
loop_
_entity.id
_entity.type
_entity.pdbx_description
1 polymer ?
#
loop_
_entity_poly.entity_id
_entity_poly.type
_entity_poly.pdbx_seq_one_letter_code
_entity_poly.pdbx_strand_id
1 'polypeptide(L)'
;CPNDLLKQIASSQCFRYIKTMIQLSVDFIPLESHLYTLEATEAAQLYFLPSDIVHDKLSRIDQVAEQLASVCITLHEYPKICYQ
;
A
#
# COMPACT_ATOMS: atom_id res chain seq x y z
N CYS A 1 5.30 -4.09 6.56
CA CYS A 1 5.26 -3.83 8.01
C CYS A 1 6.48 -3.03 8.46
N PRO A 2 6.32 -1.96 9.26
CA PRO A 2 7.46 -1.24 9.82
C PRO A 2 8.31 -2.12 10.73
N ASN A 3 9.63 -2.00 10.63
CA ASN A 3 10.58 -2.81 11.39
C ASN A 3 10.40 -2.67 12.91
N ASP A 4 10.03 -1.49 13.39
CA ASP A 4 9.85 -1.25 14.83
C ASP A 4 8.63 -1.98 15.38
N LEU A 5 7.54 -2.02 14.61
CA LEU A 5 6.33 -2.75 14.98
C LEU A 5 6.57 -4.26 14.95
N LEU A 6 7.37 -4.74 14.00
CA LEU A 6 7.80 -6.14 13.95
C LEU A 6 8.66 -6.52 15.17
N LYS A 7 9.58 -5.64 15.60
CA LYS A 7 10.36 -5.84 16.83
C LYS A 7 9.48 -5.86 18.07
N GLN A 8 8.47 -4.98 18.14
CA GLN A 8 7.51 -4.98 19.24
C GLN A 8 6.71 -6.28 19.30
N ILE A 9 6.20 -6.77 18.15
CA ILE A 9 5.49 -8.05 18.08
C ILE A 9 6.41 -9.20 18.50
N ALA A 10 7.65 -9.23 18.01
CA ALA A 10 8.64 -10.25 18.36
C ALA A 10 8.98 -10.25 19.87
N SER A 11 8.97 -9.08 20.52
CA SER A 11 9.19 -8.94 21.96
C SER A 11 7.97 -9.29 22.82
N SER A 12 6.79 -9.41 22.21
CA SER A 12 5.53 -9.66 22.93
C SER A 12 5.41 -11.13 23.36
N GLN A 13 4.67 -11.36 24.45
CA GLN A 13 4.36 -12.72 24.91
C GLN A 13 3.53 -13.52 23.90
N CYS A 14 2.79 -12.81 23.04
CA CYS A 14 1.92 -13.38 22.02
C CYS A 14 2.71 -14.09 20.90
N PHE A 15 3.98 -13.72 20.68
CA PHE A 15 4.81 -14.29 19.61
C PHE A 15 4.94 -15.81 19.72
N ARG A 16 4.93 -16.36 20.93
CA ARG A 16 5.03 -17.80 21.21
C ARG A 16 3.87 -18.63 20.63
N TYR A 17 2.75 -17.99 20.33
CA TYR A 17 1.57 -18.65 19.76
C TYR A 17 1.47 -18.51 18.24
N ILE A 18 2.31 -17.66 17.63
CA ILE A 18 2.31 -17.43 16.19
C ILE A 18 3.07 -18.58 15.51
N LYS A 19 2.36 -19.40 14.72
CA LYS A 19 2.98 -20.51 13.96
C LYS A 19 3.57 -20.07 12.62
N THR A 20 2.90 -19.14 11.95
CA THR A 20 3.30 -18.64 10.64
C THR A 20 3.03 -17.15 10.58
N MET A 21 4.05 -16.37 10.22
CA MET A 21 3.94 -14.96 9.93
C MET A 21 4.60 -14.72 8.58
N ILE A 22 3.80 -14.32 7.60
CA ILE A 22 4.26 -13.98 6.26
C ILE A 22 3.75 -12.59 5.91
N GLN A 23 4.57 -11.81 5.21
CA GLN A 23 4.12 -10.55 4.63
C GLN A 23 3.53 -10.86 3.25
N LEU A 24 2.23 -10.63 3.11
CA LEU A 24 1.57 -10.60 1.81
C LEU A 24 1.65 -9.16 1.29
N SER A 25 2.12 -8.97 0.06
CA SER A 25 2.16 -7.66 -0.61
C SER A 25 0.89 -7.46 -1.44
N VAL A 26 -0.27 -7.52 -0.79
CA VAL A 26 -1.58 -7.32 -1.43
C VAL A 26 -2.24 -6.14 -0.76
N ASP A 27 -2.04 -4.95 -1.33
CA ASP A 27 -2.52 -3.69 -0.77
C ASP A 27 -3.59 -3.05 -1.69
N PHE A 28 -4.45 -3.88 -2.29
CA PHE A 28 -5.55 -3.47 -3.15
C PHE A 28 -6.75 -4.43 -3.03
N ILE A 29 -7.92 -3.98 -3.47
CA ILE A 29 -9.13 -4.82 -3.50
C ILE A 29 -9.42 -5.25 -4.94
N PRO A 30 -9.35 -6.56 -5.26
CA PRO A 30 -9.81 -7.07 -6.55
C PRO A 30 -11.35 -7.04 -6.59
N LEU A 31 -11.92 -6.28 -7.52
CA LEU A 31 -13.37 -6.19 -7.71
C LEU A 31 -13.84 -7.22 -8.74
N GLU A 32 -13.13 -7.31 -9.87
CA GLU A 32 -13.40 -8.26 -10.95
C GLU A 32 -12.07 -8.81 -11.50
N SER A 33 -12.12 -9.76 -12.43
CA SER A 33 -10.92 -10.43 -12.98
C SER A 33 -9.86 -9.48 -13.54
N HIS A 34 -10.27 -8.30 -14.02
CA HIS A 34 -9.39 -7.28 -14.58
C HIS A 34 -9.62 -5.90 -13.94
N LEU A 35 -10.33 -5.84 -12.82
CA LEU A 35 -10.68 -4.60 -12.15
C LEU A 35 -10.25 -4.66 -10.70
N TYR A 36 -9.43 -3.70 -10.30
CA TYR A 36 -9.04 -3.50 -8.91
C TYR A 36 -9.35 -2.07 -8.48
N THR A 37 -9.52 -1.87 -7.18
CA THR A 37 -9.64 -0.54 -6.58
C THR A 37 -8.59 -0.36 -5.50
N LEU A 38 -8.13 0.87 -5.36
CA LEU A 38 -7.31 1.35 -4.25
C LEU A 38 -8.26 2.10 -3.33
N GLU A 39 -8.25 1.83 -2.01
CA GLU A 39 -9.12 2.51 -1.02
C GLU A 39 -8.69 3.99 -0.77
N ALA A 40 -8.32 4.70 -1.82
CA ALA A 40 -7.91 6.10 -1.79
C ALA A 40 -9.13 7.02 -2.04
N THR A 41 -10.10 7.00 -1.13
CA THR A 41 -11.32 7.85 -1.18
C THR A 41 -11.01 9.35 -1.27
N GLU A 42 -9.84 9.75 -0.79
CA GLU A 42 -9.37 11.12 -0.81
C GLU A 42 -8.43 11.45 -1.99
N ALA A 43 -8.26 10.53 -2.95
CA ALA A 43 -7.43 10.74 -4.14
C ALA A 43 -7.86 11.98 -4.92
N ALA A 44 -9.16 12.26 -5.01
CA ALA A 44 -9.66 13.46 -5.69
C ALA A 44 -9.09 14.74 -5.05
N GLN A 45 -9.09 14.83 -3.72
CA GLN A 45 -8.53 15.98 -3.02
C GLN A 45 -7.01 16.04 -3.22
N LEU A 46 -6.34 14.89 -3.14
CA LEU A 46 -4.90 14.78 -3.34
C LEU A 46 -4.45 15.34 -4.69
N TYR A 47 -5.12 14.98 -5.78
CA TYR A 47 -4.71 15.36 -7.14
C TYR A 47 -5.21 16.74 -7.56
N PHE A 48 -6.44 17.13 -7.19
CA PHE A 48 -7.06 18.36 -7.69
C PHE A 48 -6.83 19.58 -6.79
N LEU A 49 -6.57 19.40 -5.49
CA LEU A 49 -6.34 20.53 -4.59
C LEU A 49 -4.85 20.92 -4.55
N PRO A 50 -4.56 22.22 -4.35
CA PRO A 50 -3.19 22.69 -4.15
C PRO A 50 -2.58 22.11 -2.87
N SER A 51 -1.25 21.98 -2.87
CA SER A 51 -0.45 21.41 -1.77
C SER A 51 -0.63 22.13 -0.44
N ASP A 52 -0.99 23.41 -0.48
CA ASP A 52 -1.16 24.24 0.72
C ASP A 52 -2.44 23.87 1.51
N ILE A 53 -3.40 23.22 0.84
CA ILE A 53 -4.66 22.75 1.43
C ILE A 53 -4.53 21.29 1.88
N VAL A 54 -3.74 20.49 1.15
CA VAL A 54 -3.57 19.06 1.41
C VAL A 54 -2.26 18.81 2.13
N HIS A 55 -2.34 18.67 3.45
CA HIS A 55 -1.20 18.23 4.26
C HIS A 55 -0.72 16.84 3.82
N ASP A 56 0.59 16.64 3.89
CA ASP A 56 1.27 15.37 3.59
C ASP A 56 0.97 14.79 2.20
N LYS A 57 0.65 15.65 1.23
CA LYS A 57 0.35 15.25 -0.16
C LYS A 57 1.37 14.29 -0.75
N LEU A 58 2.68 14.55 -0.57
CA LEU A 58 3.75 13.69 -1.07
C LEU A 58 3.73 12.29 -0.45
N SER A 59 3.64 12.21 0.89
CA SER A 59 3.56 10.94 1.62
C SER A 59 2.37 10.09 1.15
N ARG A 60 1.23 10.73 0.89
CA ARG A 60 0.02 10.05 0.41
C ARG A 60 0.14 9.60 -1.05
N ILE A 61 0.86 10.34 -1.90
CA ILE A 61 1.21 9.87 -3.25
C ILE A 61 2.12 8.64 -3.17
N ASP A 62 3.11 8.66 -2.28
CA ASP A 62 4.02 7.52 -2.09
C ASP A 62 3.27 6.26 -1.64
N GLN A 63 2.26 6.40 -0.76
CA GLN A 63 1.39 5.28 -0.38
C GLN A 63 0.63 4.68 -1.58
N VAL A 64 0.07 5.53 -2.44
CA VAL A 64 -0.62 5.06 -3.67
C VAL A 64 0.37 4.35 -4.60
N ALA A 65 1.60 4.87 -4.72
CA ALA A 65 2.65 4.24 -5.52
C ALA A 65 3.05 2.86 -4.97
N GLU A 66 3.17 2.71 -3.65
CA GLU A 66 3.43 1.42 -2.99
C GLU A 66 2.30 0.42 -3.27
N GLN A 67 1.04 0.85 -3.19
CA GLN A 67 -0.11 0.00 -3.52
C GLN A 67 -0.09 -0.44 -4.99
N LEU A 68 0.21 0.46 -5.93
CA LEU A 68 0.35 0.11 -7.35
C LEU A 68 1.51 -0.88 -7.58
N ALA A 69 2.62 -0.73 -6.87
CA ALA A 69 3.72 -1.68 -6.91
C ALA A 69 3.30 -3.06 -6.39
N SER A 70 2.46 -3.12 -5.35
CA SER A 70 1.92 -4.37 -4.81
C SER A 70 1.09 -5.13 -5.85
N VAL A 71 0.34 -4.42 -6.71
CA VAL A 71 -0.39 -5.02 -7.85
C VAL A 71 0.59 -5.66 -8.84
N CYS A 72 1.63 -4.94 -9.22
CA CYS A 72 2.64 -5.44 -10.16
C CYS A 72 3.35 -6.70 -9.60
N ILE A 73 3.68 -6.69 -8.30
CA ILE A 73 4.28 -7.84 -7.60
C ILE A 73 3.34 -9.04 -7.62
N THR A 74 2.05 -8.81 -7.35
CA THR A 74 1.01 -9.85 -7.30
C THR A 74 0.79 -10.49 -8.67
N LEU A 75 0.85 -9.71 -9.75
CA LEU A 75 0.75 -10.20 -11.12
C LEU A 75 2.07 -10.77 -11.68
N HIS A 76 3.19 -10.61 -10.94
CA HIS A 76 4.54 -10.94 -11.40
C HIS A 76 4.95 -10.22 -12.70
N GLU A 77 4.52 -8.97 -12.84
CA GLU A 77 4.80 -8.14 -14.01
C GLU A 77 5.73 -6.96 -13.67
N TYR A 78 6.52 -6.54 -14.66
CA TYR A 78 7.35 -5.33 -14.56
C TYR A 78 7.06 -4.42 -15.76
N PRO A 79 5.98 -3.63 -15.71
CA PRO A 79 5.54 -2.83 -16.84
C PRO A 79 6.44 -1.60 -17.05
N LYS A 80 6.48 -1.10 -18.30
CA LYS A 80 7.06 0.20 -18.60
C LYS A 80 6.10 1.30 -18.15
N ILE A 81 6.56 2.19 -17.26
CA ILE A 81 5.76 3.31 -16.75
C ILE A 81 5.62 4.38 -17.85
N CYS A 82 4.38 4.80 -18.10
CA CYS A 82 4.01 5.88 -19.00
C CYS A 82 3.03 6.83 -18.27
N TYR A 83 3.14 8.14 -18.49
CA TYR A 83 2.28 9.15 -17.88
C TYR A 83 1.80 10.16 -18.93
N GLN A 84 0.69 10.84 -18.66
CA GLN A 84 0.06 11.85 -19.52
C GLN A 84 0.23 13.25 -18.94
#